data_AF-A0A3M1LQZ0-F1
#
_entry.id   AF-A0A3M1LQZ0-F1
#
_cell.length_a   1.000
_cell.length_b   1.000
_cell.length_c   1.000
_cell.angle_alpha   90.00
_cell.angle_beta   90.00
_cell.angle_gamma   90.00
#
_symmetry.space_group_name_H-M   'P 1'
#
loop_
_entity.id
_entity.type
_entity.pdbx_description
1 polymer ?
#
loop_
_entity_poly.entity_id
_entity_poly.type
_entity_poly.pdbx_seq_one_letter_code
_entity_poly.pdbx_strand_id
1 'polypeptide(L)'
;MNKLYIDPNKVSNKDGFEIIYESPDADYIVYDNIDEIDSSKNSGFKIKIRSKDDEELIAKASEKGAKFVIVEADDWKIIPLENIIARLNKSNTKIYTRADSADEVRTMFNVLELGVDGVILNSSDPSVIRSALAYLGNIKVKLMPVEIIEVREAGSGERVCVDTTSILKYGEGMLVGNRSNFLFLVHNESVG
;
A
#
# COMPACT_ATOMS: atom_id res chain seq x y z
N MET A 1 -1.03 -2.91 -13.58
CA MET A 1 -2.22 -3.32 -14.36
C MET A 1 -3.43 -2.94 -13.52
N ASN A 2 -4.39 -2.23 -14.11
CA ASN A 2 -5.52 -1.65 -13.37
C ASN A 2 -6.61 -2.70 -13.17
N LYS A 3 -7.23 -2.73 -11.98
CA LYS A 3 -8.30 -3.68 -11.65
C LYS A 3 -9.58 -2.95 -11.26
N LEU A 4 -10.73 -3.56 -11.55
CA LEU A 4 -12.05 -3.05 -11.16
C LEU A 4 -12.78 -4.10 -10.32
N TYR A 5 -13.31 -3.69 -9.17
CA TYR A 5 -14.21 -4.53 -8.36
C TYR A 5 -15.66 -4.22 -8.74
N ILE A 6 -16.17 -4.87 -9.78
CA ILE A 6 -17.50 -4.58 -10.34
C ILE A 6 -18.06 -5.79 -11.08
N ASP A 7 -19.39 -5.91 -11.10
CA ASP A 7 -20.10 -6.90 -11.90
C ASP A 7 -19.67 -6.83 -13.39
N PRO A 8 -19.15 -7.92 -13.97
CA PRO A 8 -18.74 -7.97 -15.37
C PRO A 8 -19.81 -7.51 -16.36
N ASN A 9 -21.09 -7.69 -16.03
CA ASN A 9 -22.22 -7.34 -16.90
C ASN A 9 -22.52 -5.83 -16.92
N LYS A 10 -21.98 -5.07 -15.96
CA LYS A 10 -22.18 -3.61 -15.87
C LYS A 10 -21.11 -2.82 -16.62
N VAL A 11 -20.11 -3.49 -17.19
CA VAL A 11 -18.98 -2.86 -17.86
C VAL A 11 -19.07 -3.11 -19.36
N SER A 12 -19.33 -2.06 -20.13
CA SER A 12 -19.46 -2.12 -21.59
C SER A 12 -18.12 -2.13 -22.34
N ASN A 13 -17.06 -1.54 -21.76
CA ASN A 13 -15.70 -1.60 -22.30
C ASN A 13 -14.71 -2.00 -21.19
N LYS A 14 -13.95 -3.08 -21.41
CA LYS A 14 -12.97 -3.64 -20.47
C LYS A 14 -11.52 -3.28 -20.82
N ASP A 15 -11.28 -2.46 -21.84
CA ASP A 15 -9.93 -2.18 -22.35
C ASP A 15 -8.98 -1.71 -21.23
N GLY A 16 -7.98 -2.55 -20.95
CA GLY A 16 -6.92 -2.26 -19.98
C GLY A 16 -7.26 -2.51 -18.50
N PHE A 17 -8.42 -3.09 -18.19
CA PHE A 17 -8.83 -3.44 -16.82
C PHE A 17 -9.12 -4.94 -16.66
N GLU A 18 -8.63 -5.51 -15.57
CA GLU A 18 -9.03 -6.85 -15.11
C GLU A 18 -10.15 -6.73 -14.07
N ILE A 19 -11.18 -7.56 -14.20
CA ILE A 19 -12.36 -7.53 -13.32
C ILE A 19 -12.20 -8.55 -12.20
N ILE A 20 -12.36 -8.09 -10.96
CA ILE A 20 -12.50 -8.92 -9.77
C ILE A 20 -13.96 -8.86 -9.35
N TYR A 21 -14.66 -9.99 -9.30
CA TYR A 21 -16.05 -10.01 -8.82
C TYR A 21 -16.52 -11.40 -8.39
N GLU A 22 -17.65 -11.42 -7.68
CA GLU A 22 -18.38 -12.62 -7.25
C GLU A 22 -19.20 -13.20 -8.42
N SER A 23 -18.54 -13.47 -9.55
CA SER A 23 -19.15 -14.03 -10.75
C SER A 23 -18.16 -14.93 -11.52
N PRO A 24 -18.62 -16.05 -12.10
CA PRO A 24 -17.81 -16.87 -13.00
C PRO A 24 -17.30 -16.15 -14.25
N ASP A 25 -17.94 -15.05 -14.64
CA ASP A 25 -17.59 -14.25 -15.83
C ASP A 25 -16.49 -13.20 -15.54
N ALA A 26 -15.96 -13.15 -14.32
CA ALA A 26 -14.87 -12.25 -13.93
C ALA A 26 -13.49 -12.85 -14.25
N ASP A 27 -12.50 -11.99 -14.50
CA ASP A 27 -11.10 -12.40 -14.70
C ASP A 27 -10.48 -12.99 -13.42
N TYR A 28 -10.96 -12.50 -12.27
CA TYR A 28 -10.68 -13.00 -10.94
C TYR A 28 -12.00 -13.27 -10.20
N ILE A 29 -12.23 -14.52 -9.84
CA ILE A 29 -13.49 -14.97 -9.25
C ILE A 29 -13.38 -14.89 -7.73
N VAL A 30 -14.34 -14.24 -7.10
CA VAL A 30 -14.43 -14.10 -5.64
C VAL A 30 -15.47 -15.07 -5.11
N TYR A 31 -15.05 -15.92 -4.19
CA TYR A 31 -15.91 -16.86 -3.48
C TYR A 31 -16.16 -16.36 -2.06
N ASP A 32 -17.36 -16.57 -1.53
CA ASP A 32 -17.73 -16.37 -0.13
C ASP A 32 -17.69 -17.69 0.68
N ASN A 33 -17.59 -18.83 -0.01
CA ASN A 33 -17.43 -20.15 0.56
C ASN A 33 -16.07 -20.77 0.20
N ILE A 34 -15.35 -21.24 1.22
CA ILE A 34 -14.03 -21.85 1.09
C ILE A 34 -14.04 -23.18 0.31
N ASP A 35 -15.17 -23.88 0.27
CA ASP A 35 -15.28 -25.17 -0.44
C ASP A 35 -15.43 -25.02 -1.95
N GLU A 36 -15.75 -23.81 -2.42
CA GLU A 36 -15.94 -23.49 -3.83
C GLU A 36 -14.67 -22.97 -4.51
N ILE A 37 -13.61 -22.71 -3.73
CA ILE A 37 -12.34 -22.18 -4.24
C ILE A 37 -11.74 -23.18 -5.24
N ASP A 38 -11.67 -22.76 -6.50
CA ASP A 38 -11.02 -23.49 -7.58
C ASP A 38 -9.58 -23.01 -7.75
N SER A 39 -8.61 -23.77 -7.25
CA SER A 39 -7.17 -23.41 -7.32
C SER A 39 -6.61 -23.33 -8.74
N SER A 40 -7.29 -23.91 -9.74
CA SER A 40 -6.89 -23.83 -11.14
C SER A 40 -7.17 -22.45 -11.76
N LYS A 41 -8.08 -21.68 -11.17
CA LYS A 41 -8.51 -20.37 -11.65
C LYS A 41 -7.85 -19.21 -10.89
N ASN A 42 -8.20 -17.98 -11.26
CA ASN A 42 -7.81 -16.77 -10.55
C ASN A 42 -8.74 -16.51 -9.35
N SER A 43 -8.78 -17.47 -8.43
CA SER A 43 -9.75 -17.50 -7.35
C SER A 43 -9.28 -16.68 -6.15
N GLY A 44 -10.22 -15.97 -5.52
CA GLY A 44 -10.02 -15.33 -4.24
C GLY A 44 -11.18 -15.57 -3.29
N PHE A 45 -10.96 -15.29 -2.02
CA PHE A 45 -11.94 -15.55 -0.95
C PHE A 45 -12.29 -14.25 -0.23
N LYS A 46 -13.58 -13.91 -0.14
CA LYS A 46 -14.07 -12.74 0.58
C LYS A 46 -14.66 -13.16 1.92
N ILE A 47 -14.23 -12.49 2.98
CA ILE A 47 -14.76 -12.73 4.32
C ILE A 47 -14.87 -11.43 5.11
N LYS A 48 -15.92 -11.37 5.94
CA LYS A 48 -16.11 -10.32 6.92
C LYS A 48 -15.68 -10.82 8.30
N ILE A 49 -14.64 -10.21 8.86
CA ILE A 49 -14.07 -10.63 10.15
C ILE A 49 -14.95 -10.14 11.29
N ARG A 50 -15.42 -11.08 12.10
CA ARG A 50 -16.21 -10.82 13.32
C ARG A 50 -15.62 -11.52 14.54
N SER A 51 -14.82 -12.54 14.32
CA SER A 51 -14.26 -13.43 15.34
C SER A 51 -12.89 -13.95 14.93
N LYS A 52 -12.20 -14.61 15.87
CA LYS A 52 -10.90 -15.25 15.61
C LYS A 52 -11.02 -16.47 14.70
N ASP A 53 -12.16 -17.14 14.69
CA ASP A 53 -12.41 -18.30 13.82
C ASP A 53 -12.42 -17.88 12.34
N ASP A 54 -12.87 -16.66 12.05
CA ASP A 54 -12.84 -16.09 10.70
C ASP A 54 -11.40 -15.90 10.19
N GLU A 55 -10.45 -15.57 11.08
CA GLU A 55 -9.02 -15.48 10.73
C GLU A 55 -8.44 -16.85 10.34
N GLU A 56 -8.94 -17.95 10.92
CA GLU A 56 -8.51 -19.30 10.55
C GLU A 56 -8.99 -19.69 9.16
N LEU A 57 -10.19 -19.25 8.76
CA LEU A 57 -10.73 -19.50 7.42
C LEU A 57 -9.86 -18.86 6.34
N ILE A 58 -9.27 -17.69 6.61
CA ILE A 58 -8.34 -17.04 5.69
C ILE A 58 -7.10 -17.90 5.43
N ALA A 59 -6.50 -18.47 6.48
CA ALA A 59 -5.35 -19.35 6.34
C ALA A 59 -5.71 -20.61 5.54
N LYS A 60 -6.86 -21.23 5.84
CA LYS A 60 -7.36 -22.39 5.09
C LYS A 60 -7.63 -22.04 3.62
N ALA A 61 -8.17 -20.85 3.33
CA ALA A 61 -8.43 -20.41 1.96
C ALA A 61 -7.12 -20.27 1.16
N SER A 62 -6.08 -19.73 1.80
CA SER A 62 -4.72 -19.69 1.25
C SER A 62 -4.18 -21.10 0.97
N GLU A 63 -4.35 -22.05 1.89
CA GLU A 63 -3.91 -23.45 1.72
C GLU A 63 -4.65 -24.17 0.58
N LYS A 64 -5.93 -23.85 0.38
CA LYS A 64 -6.73 -24.36 -0.75
C LYS A 64 -6.37 -23.73 -2.10
N GLY A 65 -5.47 -22.75 -2.13
CA GLY A 65 -4.98 -22.14 -3.37
C GLY A 65 -5.71 -20.87 -3.78
N ALA A 66 -6.37 -20.16 -2.86
CA ALA A 66 -6.80 -18.79 -3.12
C ALA A 66 -5.59 -17.91 -3.44
N LYS A 67 -5.61 -17.18 -4.55
CA LYS A 67 -4.53 -16.26 -4.95
C LYS A 67 -4.61 -14.93 -4.20
N PHE A 68 -5.78 -14.58 -3.69
CA PHE A 68 -6.01 -13.39 -2.89
C PHE A 68 -7.16 -13.59 -1.90
N VAL A 69 -7.19 -12.80 -0.84
CA VAL A 69 -8.30 -12.71 0.11
C VAL A 69 -8.79 -11.27 0.20
N ILE A 70 -10.09 -11.08 0.30
CA ILE A 70 -10.73 -9.78 0.53
C ILE A 70 -11.26 -9.78 1.96
N VAL A 71 -10.65 -8.95 2.79
CA VAL A 71 -10.93 -8.85 4.22
C VAL A 71 -11.76 -7.59 4.47
N GLU A 72 -12.98 -7.79 4.97
CA GLU A 72 -13.84 -6.70 5.44
C GLU A 72 -13.94 -6.73 6.97
N ALA A 73 -13.88 -5.56 7.59
CA ALA A 73 -14.14 -5.38 9.01
C ALA A 73 -14.93 -4.08 9.19
N ASP A 74 -15.82 -4.04 10.19
CA ASP A 74 -16.70 -2.90 10.43
C ASP A 74 -15.91 -1.73 11.06
N ASP A 75 -15.72 -1.72 12.39
CA ASP A 75 -15.22 -0.54 13.11
C ASP A 75 -13.72 -0.61 13.49
N TRP A 76 -13.11 -1.80 13.49
CA TRP A 76 -11.76 -2.04 14.00
C TRP A 76 -10.89 -2.76 12.97
N LYS A 77 -10.66 -2.13 11.81
CA LYS A 77 -9.97 -2.77 10.66
C LYS A 77 -8.48 -3.10 10.91
N ILE A 78 -7.79 -2.35 11.77
CA ILE A 78 -6.33 -2.44 11.94
C ILE A 78 -5.90 -3.79 12.53
N ILE A 79 -6.36 -4.12 13.75
CA ILE A 79 -5.91 -5.32 14.47
C ILE A 79 -6.16 -6.62 13.68
N PRO A 80 -7.34 -6.85 13.07
CA PRO A 80 -7.57 -8.00 12.20
C PRO A 80 -6.58 -8.06 11.04
N LEU A 81 -6.32 -6.92 10.39
CA LEU A 81 -5.37 -6.86 9.29
C LEU A 81 -3.95 -7.16 9.75
N GLU A 82 -3.52 -6.67 10.92
CA GLU A 82 -2.21 -7.01 11.52
C GLU A 82 -2.06 -8.53 11.68
N ASN A 83 -3.08 -9.19 12.27
CA ASN A 83 -3.08 -10.64 12.46
C ASN A 83 -3.02 -11.39 11.12
N ILE A 84 -3.80 -10.96 10.14
CA ILE A 84 -3.88 -11.61 8.83
C ILE A 84 -2.58 -11.44 8.05
N ILE A 85 -2.01 -10.22 8.03
CA ILE A 85 -0.72 -9.92 7.41
C ILE A 85 0.36 -10.82 8.03
N ALA A 86 0.44 -10.88 9.37
CA ALA A 86 1.41 -11.72 10.05
C ALA A 86 1.26 -13.21 9.69
N ARG A 87 0.01 -13.68 9.56
CA ARG A 87 -0.30 -15.09 9.26
C ARG A 87 -0.02 -15.47 7.80
N LEU A 88 -0.27 -14.56 6.87
CA LEU A 88 -0.09 -14.77 5.43
C LEU A 88 1.28 -14.30 4.90
N ASN A 89 2.14 -13.71 5.73
CA ASN A 89 3.45 -13.17 5.33
C ASN A 89 4.37 -14.15 4.57
N LYS A 90 4.20 -15.46 4.77
CA LYS A 90 4.97 -16.51 4.07
C LYS A 90 4.19 -17.21 2.94
N SER A 91 2.94 -16.80 2.72
CA SER A 91 2.08 -17.32 1.67
C SER A 91 2.23 -16.49 0.40
N ASN A 92 1.86 -17.05 -0.75
CA ASN A 92 1.73 -16.29 -2.00
C ASN A 92 0.34 -15.67 -2.18
N THR A 93 -0.46 -15.61 -1.11
CA THR A 93 -1.84 -15.13 -1.13
C THR A 93 -1.87 -13.63 -0.85
N LYS A 94 -2.39 -12.86 -1.80
CA LYS A 94 -2.48 -11.40 -1.65
C LYS A 94 -3.60 -10.99 -0.71
N ILE A 95 -3.39 -9.93 0.05
CA ILE A 95 -4.38 -9.39 0.99
C ILE A 95 -4.98 -8.13 0.39
N TYR A 96 -6.29 -8.14 0.19
CA TYR A 96 -7.08 -6.96 -0.18
C TYR A 96 -8.01 -6.57 0.96
N THR A 97 -8.26 -5.28 1.13
CA THR A 97 -9.25 -4.79 2.11
C THR A 97 -10.05 -3.62 1.56
N ARG A 98 -11.17 -3.31 2.19
CA ARG A 98 -12.07 -2.23 1.80
C ARG A 98 -11.77 -0.94 2.56
N ALA A 99 -11.68 0.16 1.83
CA ALA A 99 -11.61 1.51 2.38
C ALA A 99 -12.69 2.39 1.79
N ASP A 100 -13.19 3.33 2.59
CA ASP A 100 -14.22 4.28 2.16
C ASP A 100 -13.68 5.73 2.10
N SER A 101 -12.39 5.94 2.45
CA SER A 101 -11.72 7.25 2.38
C SER A 101 -10.24 7.14 1.96
N ALA A 102 -9.65 8.25 1.52
CA ALA A 102 -8.24 8.32 1.16
C ALA A 102 -7.30 8.13 2.37
N ASP A 103 -7.69 8.59 3.56
CA ASP A 103 -6.95 8.39 4.80
C ASP A 103 -6.94 6.93 5.23
N GLU A 104 -8.07 6.23 5.05
CA GLU A 104 -8.12 4.78 5.26
C GLU A 104 -7.20 4.06 4.27
N VAL A 105 -7.23 4.40 2.98
CA VAL A 105 -6.32 3.82 1.98
C VAL A 105 -4.87 3.94 2.44
N ARG A 106 -4.44 5.14 2.84
CA ARG A 106 -3.10 5.38 3.37
C ARG A 106 -2.80 4.50 4.58
N THR A 107 -3.75 4.40 5.51
CA THR A 107 -3.57 3.59 6.72
C THR A 107 -3.40 2.10 6.37
N MET A 108 -4.23 1.55 5.49
CA MET A 108 -4.20 0.14 5.12
C MET A 108 -2.88 -0.28 4.46
N PHE A 109 -2.27 0.59 3.66
CA PHE A 109 -0.95 0.33 3.07
C PHE A 109 0.23 0.46 4.04
N ASN A 110 0.02 0.94 5.27
CA ASN A 110 1.08 1.11 6.28
C ASN A 110 0.95 0.17 7.49
N VAL A 111 -0.08 -0.69 7.54
CA VAL A 111 -0.29 -1.62 8.66
C VAL A 111 0.93 -2.55 8.85
N LEU A 112 1.47 -2.64 10.08
CA LEU A 112 2.72 -3.34 10.41
C LEU A 112 3.97 -2.93 9.59
N GLU A 113 3.96 -1.77 8.93
CA GLU A 113 4.99 -1.36 7.94
C GLU A 113 5.11 -2.32 6.73
N LEU A 114 4.27 -3.35 6.66
CA LEU A 114 4.17 -4.30 5.56
C LEU A 114 3.04 -3.90 4.60
N GLY A 115 1.91 -3.46 5.16
CA GLY A 115 0.71 -3.08 4.44
C GLY A 115 -0.06 -4.27 3.85
N VAL A 116 -1.23 -3.96 3.29
CA VAL A 116 -1.96 -4.88 2.41
C VAL A 116 -1.45 -4.78 0.97
N ASP A 117 -1.67 -5.82 0.17
CA ASP A 117 -1.29 -5.81 -1.26
C ASP A 117 -2.19 -4.94 -2.14
N GLY A 118 -3.39 -4.60 -1.66
CA GLY A 118 -4.35 -3.80 -2.39
C GLY A 118 -5.51 -3.30 -1.55
N VAL A 119 -6.09 -2.17 -1.96
CA VAL A 119 -7.26 -1.58 -1.32
C VAL A 119 -8.37 -1.40 -2.33
N ILE A 120 -9.55 -1.92 -2.00
CA ILE A 120 -10.80 -1.71 -2.73
C ILE A 120 -11.41 -0.42 -2.19
N LEU A 121 -11.17 0.68 -2.90
CA LEU A 121 -11.72 1.98 -2.56
C LEU A 121 -13.13 2.12 -3.16
N ASN A 122 -14.14 2.17 -2.31
CA ASN A 122 -15.52 2.42 -2.73
C ASN A 122 -15.86 3.91 -2.58
N SER A 123 -15.75 4.67 -3.68
CA SER A 123 -16.13 6.08 -3.70
C SER A 123 -16.75 6.49 -5.03
N SER A 124 -17.80 7.30 -4.96
CA SER A 124 -18.43 7.96 -6.12
C SER A 124 -17.81 9.34 -6.40
N ASP A 125 -16.94 9.85 -5.53
CA ASP A 125 -16.30 11.16 -5.70
C ASP A 125 -14.89 11.00 -6.31
N PRO A 126 -14.66 11.49 -7.55
CA PRO A 126 -13.35 11.48 -8.18
C PRO A 126 -12.25 12.19 -7.37
N SER A 127 -12.60 13.12 -6.49
CA SER A 127 -11.65 13.80 -5.61
C SER A 127 -10.97 12.83 -4.64
N VAL A 128 -11.75 11.93 -4.03
CA VAL A 128 -11.26 10.90 -3.10
C VAL A 128 -10.31 9.95 -3.81
N ILE A 129 -10.64 9.57 -5.05
CA ILE A 129 -9.79 8.71 -5.88
C ILE A 129 -8.43 9.38 -6.13
N ARG A 130 -8.41 10.66 -6.50
CA ARG A 130 -7.16 11.41 -6.72
C ARG A 130 -6.33 11.51 -5.44
N SER A 131 -6.96 11.81 -4.31
CA SER A 131 -6.26 11.89 -3.01
C SER A 131 -5.66 10.55 -2.61
N ALA A 132 -6.40 9.44 -2.78
CA ALA A 132 -5.88 8.11 -2.52
C ALA A 132 -4.68 7.75 -3.42
N LEU A 133 -4.75 8.08 -4.71
CA LEU A 133 -3.65 7.86 -5.66
C LEU A 133 -2.40 8.68 -5.31
N ALA A 134 -2.56 9.89 -4.76
CA ALA A 134 -1.43 10.71 -4.34
C ALA A 134 -0.60 10.04 -3.23
N TYR A 135 -1.25 9.29 -2.32
CA TYR A 135 -0.56 8.52 -1.27
C TYR A 135 0.17 7.28 -1.80
N LEU A 136 -0.30 6.70 -2.90
CA LEU A 136 0.36 5.56 -3.56
C LEU A 136 1.56 5.98 -4.41
N GLY A 137 1.70 7.28 -4.68
CA GLY A 137 2.89 7.83 -5.27
C GLY A 137 4.07 7.63 -4.33
N ASN A 138 4.89 6.62 -4.59
CA ASN A 138 6.24 6.59 -4.05
C ASN A 138 6.90 7.92 -4.43
N ILE A 139 7.26 8.75 -3.44
CA ILE A 139 8.11 9.90 -3.67
C ILE A 139 9.47 9.34 -4.08
N LYS A 140 9.66 9.16 -5.38
CA LYS A 140 10.94 8.75 -5.94
C LYS A 140 11.84 9.97 -5.93
N VAL A 141 12.50 10.18 -4.79
CA VAL A 141 13.55 11.18 -4.68
C VAL A 141 14.79 10.63 -5.37
N LYS A 142 15.25 11.31 -6.42
CA LYS A 142 16.50 10.96 -7.08
C LYS A 142 17.65 11.35 -6.17
N LEU A 143 18.40 10.36 -5.69
CA LEU A 143 19.63 10.62 -4.93
C LEU A 143 20.76 11.00 -5.89
N MET A 144 21.54 12.00 -5.49
CA MET A 144 22.72 12.45 -6.21
C MET A 144 23.90 12.46 -5.24
N PRO A 145 25.01 11.76 -5.53
CA PRO A 145 26.21 11.88 -4.71
C PRO A 145 26.81 13.28 -4.86
N VAL A 146 27.39 13.80 -3.78
CA VAL A 146 28.15 15.05 -3.77
C VAL A 146 29.61 14.74 -3.49
N GLU A 147 30.50 15.53 -4.08
CA GLU A 147 31.95 15.43 -3.88
C GLU A 147 32.40 16.37 -2.77
N ILE A 148 33.25 15.88 -1.86
CA ILE A 148 33.90 16.72 -0.85
C ILE A 148 35.12 17.37 -1.51
N ILE A 149 35.00 18.66 -1.81
CA ILE A 149 36.07 19.41 -2.49
C ILE A 149 37.18 19.80 -1.52
N GLU A 150 36.82 20.13 -0.27
CA GLU A 150 37.76 20.60 0.73
C GLU A 150 37.25 20.34 2.16
N VAL A 151 38.17 20.06 3.09
CA VAL A 151 37.88 19.95 4.52
C VAL A 151 38.80 20.90 5.28
N ARG A 152 38.22 21.79 6.11
CA ARG A 152 38.95 22.74 6.97
C ARG A 152 38.53 22.57 8.42
N GLU A 153 39.47 22.79 9.33
CA GLU A 153 39.19 22.82 10.76
C GLU A 153 38.46 24.12 11.12
N ALA A 154 37.27 24.00 11.71
CA ALA A 154 36.42 25.14 12.09
C ALA A 154 36.53 25.53 13.59
N GLY A 155 37.38 24.82 14.35
CA GLY A 155 37.47 24.96 15.81
C GLY A 155 36.32 24.28 16.56
N SER A 156 36.20 24.53 17.86
CA SER A 156 35.12 23.99 18.69
C SER A 156 33.85 24.82 18.56
N GLY A 157 32.71 24.16 18.39
CA GLY A 157 31.39 24.80 18.35
C GLY A 157 30.29 23.85 18.80
N GLU A 158 29.18 24.40 19.28
CA GLU A 158 28.01 23.62 19.68
C GLU A 158 27.08 23.30 18.51
N ARG A 159 27.15 24.09 17.43
CA ARG A 159 26.25 24.02 16.26
C ARG A 159 27.03 24.26 14.97
N VAL A 160 26.60 23.60 13.90
CA VAL A 160 27.10 23.81 12.54
C VAL A 160 25.90 24.13 11.66
N CYS A 161 26.01 25.19 10.85
CA CYS A 161 25.00 25.57 9.88
C CYS A 161 25.44 25.12 8.49
N VAL A 162 24.49 24.65 7.68
CA VAL A 162 24.70 24.36 6.26
C VAL A 162 23.89 25.38 5.46
N ASP A 163 24.56 26.14 4.60
CA ASP A 163 23.87 27.07 3.71
C ASP A 163 23.23 26.30 2.55
N THR A 164 21.94 25.99 2.69
CA THR A 164 21.17 25.28 1.67
C THR A 164 20.75 26.19 0.51
N THR A 165 20.76 27.51 0.70
CA THR A 165 20.25 28.47 -0.29
C THR A 165 21.23 28.71 -1.44
N SER A 166 22.53 28.62 -1.16
CA SER A 166 23.57 28.76 -2.18
C SER A 166 23.88 27.44 -2.91
N ILE A 167 23.62 26.29 -2.28
CA ILE A 167 24.02 24.97 -2.81
C ILE A 167 22.85 24.17 -3.43
N LEU A 168 21.60 24.42 -3.02
CA LEU A 168 20.42 23.68 -3.48
C LEU A 168 19.44 24.57 -4.25
N LYS A 169 18.78 23.99 -5.26
CA LYS A 169 17.71 24.61 -6.05
C LYS A 169 16.33 24.27 -5.49
N TYR A 170 15.30 24.92 -6.03
CA TYR A 170 13.91 24.63 -5.71
C TYR A 170 13.57 23.14 -5.89
N GLY A 171 12.95 22.54 -4.87
CA GLY A 171 12.59 21.13 -4.84
C GLY A 171 13.74 20.18 -4.49
N GLU A 172 14.94 20.71 -4.22
CA GLU A 172 16.09 19.91 -3.76
C GLU A 172 16.18 19.90 -2.22
N GLY A 173 16.87 18.88 -1.71
CA GLY A 173 17.07 18.67 -0.29
C GLY A 173 18.35 17.89 -0.03
N MET A 174 18.69 17.74 1.24
CA MET A 174 19.88 17.03 1.68
C MET A 174 19.48 15.89 2.64
N LEU A 175 20.12 14.74 2.48
CA LEU A 175 20.05 13.66 3.46
C LEU A 175 21.00 13.96 4.62
N VAL A 176 20.45 14.12 5.83
CA VAL A 176 21.21 14.50 7.02
C VAL A 176 21.05 13.45 8.11
N GLY A 177 22.15 13.04 8.73
CA GLY A 177 22.12 12.16 9.89
C GLY A 177 23.51 11.82 10.39
N ASN A 178 23.56 11.30 11.62
CA ASN A 178 24.80 10.89 12.27
C ASN A 178 25.35 9.56 11.72
N ARG A 179 24.50 8.72 11.13
CA ARG A 179 24.86 7.39 10.62
C ARG A 179 24.48 7.27 9.15
N SER A 180 25.29 6.52 8.40
CA SER A 180 25.04 6.27 6.97
C SER A 180 23.78 5.43 6.71
N ASN A 181 23.28 4.69 7.70
CA ASN A 181 22.11 3.82 7.57
C ASN A 181 20.80 4.44 8.08
N PHE A 182 20.81 5.68 8.57
CA PHE A 182 19.61 6.36 9.04
C PHE A 182 19.76 7.87 8.84
N LEU A 183 19.06 8.38 7.82
CA LEU A 183 19.16 9.76 7.35
C LEU A 183 17.76 10.35 7.22
N PHE A 184 17.62 11.64 7.54
CA PHE A 184 16.42 12.41 7.28
C PHE A 184 16.60 13.22 6.00
N LEU A 185 15.57 13.23 5.14
CA LEU A 185 15.54 14.15 4.02
C LEU A 185 15.06 15.52 4.51
N VAL A 186 15.96 16.51 4.49
CA VAL A 186 15.67 17.90 4.85
C VAL A 186 15.56 18.71 3.57
N HIS A 187 14.39 19.30 3.33
CA HIS A 187 14.16 20.19 2.18
C HIS A 187 14.95 21.49 2.35
N ASN A 188 15.38 22.11 1.23
CA ASN A 188 16.11 23.37 1.29
C ASN A 188 15.27 24.50 1.90
N GLU A 189 15.95 25.53 2.42
CA GLU A 189 15.34 26.77 2.91
C GLU A 189 14.93 27.68 1.73
N SER A 190 14.22 27.14 0.75
CA SER A 190 13.54 27.92 -0.27
C SER A 190 12.04 27.73 -0.14
N VAL A 191 11.29 28.76 -0.52
CA VAL A 191 9.82 28.69 -0.58
C VAL A 191 9.46 27.58 -1.58
N GLY A 192 8.93 26.48 -1.06
CA GLY A 192 8.36 25.38 -1.83
C GLY A 192 7.10 25.82 -2.58
#